data_AF-A0A1H1ALH6-F1
#
_entry.id   AF-A0A1H1ALH6-F1
#
_cell.length_a   1.000
_cell.length_b   1.000
_cell.length_c   1.000
_cell.angle_alpha   90.00
_cell.angle_beta   90.00
_cell.angle_gamma   90.00
#
_symmetry.space_group_name_H-M   'P 1'
#
loop_
_entity.id
_entity.type
_entity.pdbx_description
1 polymer ?
#
loop_
_entity_poly.entity_id
_entity_poly.type
_entity_poly.pdbx_seq_one_letter_code
_entity_poly.pdbx_strand_id
1 'polypeptide(L)'
;MTKLFKSKIFYYFFMIIVGLDVFNSALGLNVKTDFAFNIFIKYFSLLICLAAFISFFIDLKINHGIFKTYIYLKSIIFPTFFLLYMAKEPILYGVHIFPAEKYLMFGFALVLGLVLLLLYNKYKIENQ
;
A
#
# COMPACT_ATOMS: atom_id res chain seq x y z
N MET A 1 7.41 19.78 -14.92
CA MET A 1 7.33 19.20 -13.55
C MET A 1 5.93 19.47 -13.05
N THR A 2 5.07 18.46 -13.11
CA THR A 2 3.66 18.55 -12.72
C THR A 2 3.58 18.75 -11.21
N LYS A 3 2.96 19.86 -10.77
CA LYS A 3 2.83 20.18 -9.34
C LYS A 3 1.71 19.32 -8.74
N LEU A 4 1.92 18.01 -8.62
CA LEU A 4 1.01 17.08 -7.92
C LEU A 4 0.95 17.37 -6.42
N PHE A 5 2.07 17.80 -5.84
CA PHE A 5 2.19 18.11 -4.41
C PHE A 5 2.91 19.44 -4.18
N LYS A 6 2.50 20.14 -3.11
CA LYS A 6 3.13 21.39 -2.65
C LYS A 6 4.57 21.17 -2.19
N SER A 7 4.86 19.99 -1.63
CA SER A 7 6.18 19.63 -1.11
C SER A 7 6.89 18.66 -2.05
N LYS A 8 8.07 19.08 -2.56
CA LYS A 8 8.97 18.21 -3.33
C LYS A 8 9.48 17.03 -2.51
N ILE A 9 9.75 17.26 -1.23
CA ILE A 9 10.21 16.21 -0.31
C ILE A 9 9.15 15.12 -0.20
N PHE A 10 7.87 15.52 -0.03
CA PHE A 10 6.77 14.55 0.03
C PHE A 10 6.59 13.81 -1.29
N TYR A 11 6.71 14.50 -2.43
CA TYR A 11 6.66 13.86 -3.75
C TYR A 11 7.69 12.71 -3.87
N TYR A 12 8.97 12.98 -3.57
CA TYR A 12 10.01 11.96 -3.65
C TYR A 12 9.84 10.85 -2.61
N PHE A 13 9.48 11.21 -1.37
CA PHE A 13 9.19 10.25 -0.32
C PHE A 13 8.06 9.29 -0.73
N PHE A 14 6.95 9.83 -1.24
CA PHE A 14 5.81 9.04 -1.67
C PHE A 14 6.15 8.16 -2.87
N MET A 15 6.88 8.70 -3.85
CA MET A 15 7.37 7.94 -5.01
C MET A 15 8.27 6.78 -4.61
N ILE A 16 9.18 6.98 -3.64
CA ILE A 16 10.07 5.92 -3.12
C ILE A 16 9.25 4.82 -2.47
N ILE A 17 8.27 5.17 -1.62
CA ILE A 17 7.44 4.16 -0.95
C ILE A 17 6.62 3.34 -1.96
N VAL A 18 5.96 4.02 -2.90
CA VAL A 18 5.20 3.35 -3.96
C VAL A 18 6.11 2.47 -4.81
N GLY A 19 7.33 2.93 -5.13
CA GLY A 19 8.33 2.16 -5.86
C GLY A 19 8.78 0.89 -5.13
N LEU A 20 9.02 0.99 -3.82
CA LEU A 20 9.33 -0.18 -2.97
C LEU A 20 8.16 -1.16 -2.94
N ASP A 21 6.92 -0.68 -2.87
CA ASP A 21 5.72 -1.53 -2.88
C ASP A 21 5.50 -2.23 -4.22
N VAL A 22 5.81 -1.58 -5.35
CA VAL A 22 5.83 -2.23 -6.67
C VAL A 22 6.85 -3.35 -6.68
N PHE A 23 8.08 -3.08 -6.24
CA PHE A 23 9.15 -4.08 -6.20
C PHE A 23 8.78 -5.28 -5.31
N ASN A 24 8.30 -5.03 -4.10
CA ASN A 24 7.86 -6.07 -3.17
C ASN A 24 6.68 -6.88 -3.71
N SER A 25 5.70 -6.22 -4.35
CA SER A 25 4.55 -6.90 -4.95
C SER A 25 4.97 -7.76 -6.14
N ALA A 26 5.93 -7.31 -6.95
CA ALA A 26 6.48 -8.08 -8.06
C ALA A 26 7.25 -9.32 -7.57
N LEU A 27 8.11 -9.17 -6.55
CA LEU A 27 8.79 -10.31 -5.93
C LEU A 27 7.81 -11.33 -5.33
N GLY A 28 6.71 -10.85 -4.76
CA GLY A 28 5.65 -11.69 -4.17
C GLY A 28 4.92 -12.60 -5.17
N LEU A 29 4.99 -12.30 -6.48
CA LEU A 29 4.42 -13.16 -7.52
C LEU A 29 5.16 -14.49 -7.68
N ASN A 30 6.47 -14.51 -7.41
CA ASN A 30 7.29 -15.72 -7.56
C ASN A 30 7.05 -16.75 -6.44
N VAL A 31 6.39 -16.35 -5.35
CA VAL A 31 6.06 -17.25 -4.25
C VAL A 31 4.87 -18.11 -4.64
N LYS A 32 5.08 -19.43 -4.78
CA LYS A 32 4.00 -20.39 -5.04
C LYS A 32 2.96 -20.33 -3.91
N THR A 33 1.69 -20.29 -4.30
CA THR A 33 0.55 -20.30 -3.38
C THR A 33 -0.52 -21.22 -3.96
N ASP A 34 -1.03 -22.15 -3.16
CA ASP A 34 -1.97 -23.19 -3.62
C ASP A 34 -3.39 -22.67 -3.87
N PHE A 35 -3.72 -21.48 -3.35
CA PHE A 35 -5.05 -20.89 -3.46
C PHE A 35 -5.13 -19.84 -4.57
N ALA A 36 -6.03 -20.04 -5.54
CA ALA A 36 -6.30 -19.10 -6.64
C ALA A 36 -6.70 -17.69 -6.15
N PHE A 37 -7.39 -17.60 -5.01
CA PHE A 37 -7.76 -16.33 -4.40
C PHE A 37 -6.53 -15.48 -3.98
N ASN A 38 -5.49 -16.13 -3.44
CA ASN A 38 -4.25 -15.45 -3.08
C ASN A 38 -3.49 -14.97 -4.31
N ILE A 39 -3.56 -15.71 -5.42
CA ILE A 39 -2.99 -15.30 -6.70
C ILE A 39 -3.67 -14.02 -7.19
N PHE A 40 -5.01 -13.99 -7.20
CA PHE A 40 -5.77 -12.80 -7.59
C PHE A 40 -5.40 -11.56 -6.74
N ILE A 41 -5.32 -11.71 -5.42
CA ILE A 41 -4.92 -10.62 -4.51
C ILE A 41 -3.52 -10.10 -4.84
N LYS A 42 -2.55 -10.96 -5.15
CA LYS A 42 -1.18 -10.55 -5.50
C LYS A 42 -1.15 -9.71 -6.77
N TYR A 43 -1.82 -10.16 -7.84
CA TYR A 43 -1.91 -9.40 -9.08
C TYR A 43 -2.66 -8.08 -8.91
N PHE A 44 -3.78 -8.09 -8.19
CA PHE A 44 -4.54 -6.87 -7.89
C PHE A 44 -3.71 -5.86 -7.10
N SER A 45 -2.96 -6.31 -6.09
CA SER A 45 -2.02 -5.48 -5.33
C SER A 45 -0.97 -4.86 -6.26
N LEU A 46 -0.36 -5.66 -7.13
CA LEU A 46 0.64 -5.17 -8.07
C LEU A 46 0.06 -4.12 -9.03
N LEU A 47 -1.14 -4.35 -9.56
CA LEU A 47 -1.82 -3.40 -10.46
C LEU A 47 -2.04 -2.04 -9.79
N ILE A 48 -2.51 -2.02 -8.53
CA ILE A 48 -2.69 -0.76 -7.78
C ILE A 48 -1.35 -0.05 -7.59
N CYS A 49 -0.30 -0.78 -7.21
CA CYS A 49 1.02 -0.19 -7.00
C CYS A 49 1.61 0.38 -8.30
N LEU A 50 1.48 -0.36 -9.41
CA LEU A 50 1.93 0.09 -10.73
C LEU A 50 1.16 1.32 -11.21
N ALA A 51 -0.17 1.33 -11.07
CA ALA A 51 -1.00 2.48 -11.43
C ALA A 51 -0.56 3.73 -10.65
N ALA A 52 -0.35 3.60 -9.34
CA ALA A 52 0.15 4.69 -8.51
C ALA A 52 1.56 5.14 -8.92
N PHE A 53 2.46 4.19 -9.23
CA PHE A 53 3.81 4.52 -9.65
C PHE A 53 3.85 5.27 -10.98
N ILE A 54 3.10 4.79 -11.98
CA ILE A 54 3.00 5.42 -13.30
C ILE A 54 2.40 6.83 -13.20
N SER A 55 1.46 7.04 -12.26
CA SER A 55 0.83 8.35 -12.02
C SER A 55 1.81 9.44 -11.56
N PHE A 56 3.02 9.11 -11.13
CA PHE A 56 4.07 10.10 -10.85
C PHE A 56 4.71 10.68 -12.12
N PHE A 57 4.67 9.93 -13.23
CA PHE A 57 5.34 10.27 -14.48
C PHE A 57 4.39 10.76 -15.56
N ILE A 58 3.14 10.30 -15.54
CA ILE A 58 2.09 10.70 -16.50
C ILE A 58 1.17 11.72 -15.84
N ASP A 59 0.94 12.86 -16.50
CA ASP A 59 -0.03 13.86 -16.02
C ASP A 59 -1.45 13.45 -16.41
N LEU A 60 -2.18 12.83 -15.49
CA LEU A 60 -3.58 12.47 -15.66
C LEU A 60 -4.42 13.27 -14.66
N LYS A 61 -5.59 13.72 -15.10
CA LYS A 61 -6.60 14.35 -14.22
C LYS A 61 -7.03 13.44 -13.06
N ILE A 62 -6.83 12.12 -13.21
CA ILE A 62 -7.19 11.11 -12.21
C ILE A 62 -6.05 10.75 -11.25
N ASN A 63 -4.87 11.37 -11.35
CA ASN A 63 -3.69 11.04 -10.54
C ASN A 63 -3.99 11.06 -9.03
N HIS A 64 -4.67 12.09 -8.55
CA HIS A 64 -5.08 12.17 -7.14
C HIS A 64 -6.03 11.04 -6.72
N GLY A 65 -6.94 10.64 -7.62
CA GLY A 65 -7.81 9.48 -7.39
C GLY A 65 -7.03 8.19 -7.27
N ILE A 66 -6.03 7.97 -8.13
CA ILE A 66 -5.16 6.79 -8.09
C ILE A 66 -4.34 6.76 -6.80
N PHE A 67 -3.72 7.88 -6.41
CA PHE A 67 -2.96 7.97 -5.15
C PHE A 67 -3.84 7.70 -3.94
N LYS A 68 -5.07 8.25 -3.92
CA LYS A 68 -6.03 8.00 -2.85
C LYS A 68 -6.37 6.51 -2.77
N THR A 69 -6.69 5.87 -3.90
CA THR A 69 -6.98 4.44 -3.98
C THR A 69 -5.81 3.60 -3.47
N TYR A 70 -4.58 3.94 -3.85
CA TYR A 70 -3.39 3.26 -3.33
C TYR A 70 -3.27 3.40 -1.80
N ILE A 71 -3.39 4.62 -1.25
CA ILE A 71 -3.27 4.83 0.20
C ILE A 71 -4.33 4.02 0.96
N TYR A 72 -5.60 4.11 0.55
CA TYR A 72 -6.68 3.42 1.25
C TYR A 72 -6.62 1.90 1.09
N LEU A 73 -6.55 1.39 -0.14
CA LEU A 73 -6.61 -0.06 -0.38
C LEU A 73 -5.31 -0.74 0.05
N LYS A 74 -4.17 -0.26 -0.44
CA LYS A 74 -2.89 -0.94 -0.28
C LYS A 74 -2.22 -0.64 1.07
N SER A 75 -2.28 0.61 1.53
CA SER A 75 -1.53 1.03 2.73
C SER A 75 -2.34 0.96 4.04
N ILE A 76 -3.67 0.92 3.97
CA ILE A 76 -4.54 0.90 5.16
C ILE A 76 -5.36 -0.40 5.24
N ILE A 77 -6.26 -0.63 4.27
CA ILE A 77 -7.20 -1.75 4.32
C ILE A 77 -6.46 -3.08 4.28
N PHE A 78 -5.50 -3.24 3.38
CA PHE A 78 -4.76 -4.50 3.24
C PHE A 78 -3.97 -4.87 4.51
N PRO A 79 -3.12 -4.01 5.09
CA PRO A 79 -2.45 -4.31 6.36
C PRO A 79 -3.43 -4.56 7.52
N THR A 80 -4.51 -3.78 7.60
CA THR A 80 -5.54 -3.95 8.64
C THR A 80 -6.21 -5.31 8.52
N PHE A 81 -6.60 -5.72 7.31
CA PHE A 81 -7.18 -7.03 7.05
C PHE A 81 -6.25 -8.17 7.50
N PHE A 82 -4.96 -8.09 7.15
CA PHE A 82 -4.00 -9.12 7.57
C PHE A 82 -3.77 -9.13 9.09
N LEU A 83 -3.71 -7.97 9.74
CA LEU A 83 -3.59 -7.90 11.19
C LEU A 83 -4.79 -8.54 11.90
N LEU A 84 -6.01 -8.23 11.45
CA LEU A 84 -7.23 -8.83 11.99
C LEU A 84 -7.28 -10.34 11.72
N TYR A 85 -6.92 -10.75 10.50
CA TYR A 85 -6.86 -12.16 10.13
C TYR A 85 -5.86 -12.95 10.97
N MET A 86 -4.70 -12.36 11.29
CA MET A 86 -3.70 -13.00 12.14
C MET A 86 -4.13 -13.00 13.61
N ALA A 87 -4.70 -11.90 14.11
CA ALA A 87 -5.17 -11.77 15.48
C ALA A 87 -6.38 -12.66 15.80
N LYS A 88 -7.19 -13.06 14.81
CA LYS A 88 -8.34 -13.95 15.03
C LYS A 88 -7.90 -15.29 15.64
N GLU A 89 -6.74 -15.81 15.26
CA GLU A 89 -6.24 -17.13 15.68
C GLU A 89 -5.97 -17.19 17.19
N PRO A 90 -5.17 -16.27 17.79
CA PRO A 90 -4.98 -16.26 19.23
C PRO A 90 -6.24 -15.86 20.00
N ILE A 91 -7.10 -14.99 19.45
CA ILE A 91 -8.32 -14.55 20.14
C ILE A 91 -9.36 -15.68 20.22
N LEU A 92 -9.57 -16.42 19.14
CA LEU A 92 -10.63 -17.43 19.05
C LEU A 92 -10.17 -18.83 19.47
N TYR A 93 -8.91 -19.17 19.18
CA TYR A 93 -8.40 -20.53 19.38
C TYR A 93 -7.27 -20.61 20.41
N GLY A 94 -6.76 -19.47 20.90
CA GLY A 94 -5.64 -19.45 21.86
C GLY A 94 -4.30 -19.90 21.26
N VAL A 95 -4.20 -20.00 19.93
CA VAL A 95 -3.00 -20.50 19.23
C VAL A 95 -2.32 -19.38 18.45
N HIS A 96 -1.01 -19.25 18.64
CA HIS A 96 -0.17 -18.33 17.85
C HIS A 96 0.42 -19.06 16.64
N ILE A 97 -0.32 -19.07 15.52
CA ILE A 97 0.12 -19.71 14.26
C ILE A 97 1.09 -18.81 13.48
N PHE A 98 0.96 -17.49 13.61
CA PHE A 98 1.77 -16.52 12.87
C PHE A 98 2.96 -16.01 13.71
N PRO A 99 4.17 -15.90 13.12
CA PRO A 99 5.32 -15.35 13.81
C PRO A 99 5.13 -13.86 14.10
N ALA A 100 5.67 -13.38 15.23
CA ALA A 100 5.57 -11.98 15.67
C ALA A 100 6.07 -10.98 14.62
N GLU A 101 7.07 -11.36 13.82
CA GLU A 101 7.60 -10.57 12.71
C GLU A 101 6.53 -10.15 11.70
N LYS A 102 5.53 -11.00 11.44
CA LYS A 102 4.43 -10.68 10.52
C LYS A 102 3.52 -9.60 11.08
N TYR A 103 3.22 -9.64 12.38
CA TYR A 103 2.45 -8.59 13.05
C TYR A 103 3.19 -7.26 12.99
N LEU A 104 4.49 -7.26 13.25
CA LEU A 104 5.32 -6.05 13.15
C LEU A 104 5.36 -5.51 11.72
N MET A 105 5.52 -6.39 10.71
CA MET A 105 5.55 -5.99 9.31
C MET A 105 4.24 -5.30 8.88
N PHE A 106 3.08 -5.90 9.17
CA PHE A 106 1.80 -5.31 8.80
C PHE A 106 1.43 -4.11 9.69
N GLY A 107 1.82 -4.12 10.96
CA GLY A 107 1.66 -2.97 11.87
C GLY A 107 2.45 -1.76 11.39
N PHE A 108 3.71 -1.95 11.02
CA PHE A 108 4.55 -0.89 10.48
C PHE A 108 4.03 -0.37 9.14
N ALA A 109 3.58 -1.27 8.25
CA ALA A 109 2.95 -0.89 6.99
C ALA A 109 1.69 -0.04 7.20
N LEU A 110 0.87 -0.37 8.20
CA LEU A 110 -0.32 0.41 8.57
C LEU A 110 0.07 1.81 9.09
N VAL A 111 1.06 1.90 9.98
CA VAL A 111 1.56 3.18 10.49
C VAL A 111 2.08 4.04 9.35
N LEU A 112 2.88 3.49 8.44
CA LEU A 112 3.34 4.19 7.24
C LEU A 112 2.17 4.65 6.35
N GLY A 113 1.15 3.81 6.18
CA GLY A 113 -0.06 4.16 5.43
C GLY A 113 -0.82 5.33 6.02
N LEU A 114 -0.93 5.38 7.35
CA LEU A 114 -1.54 6.51 8.06
C LEU A 114 -0.70 7.79 7.93
N VAL A 115 0.62 7.69 8.06
CA VAL A 115 1.54 8.82 7.82
C VAL A 115 1.40 9.34 6.39
N LEU A 116 1.37 8.45 5.40
CA LEU A 116 1.15 8.79 4.01
C LEU A 116 -0.19 9.50 3.80
N LEU A 117 -1.27 9.03 4.43
CA LEU A 117 -2.59 9.67 4.34
C LEU A 117 -2.57 11.09 4.90
N LEU A 118 -1.95 11.29 6.07
CA LEU A 118 -1.83 12.61 6.70
C LEU A 118 -1.03 13.58 5.83
N LEU A 119 0.13 13.14 5.33
CA LEU A 119 0.98 13.97 4.47
C LEU A 119 0.33 14.22 3.11
N TYR A 120 -0.35 13.24 2.54
CA TYR A 120 -1.10 13.38 1.29
C TYR A 120 -2.18 14.45 1.42
N ASN A 121 -3.01 14.39 2.47
CA ASN A 121 -4.05 15.40 2.70
C ASN A 121 -3.47 16.80 2.95
N LYS A 122 -2.30 16.89 3.58
CA LYS A 122 -1.61 18.16 3.85
C LYS A 122 -0.99 18.78 2.59
N TYR A 123 -0.37 17.97 1.72
CA TYR A 123 0.46 18.44 0.63
C TYR A 123 -0.16 18.30 -0.77
N LYS A 124 -1.30 17.63 -0.93
CA LYS A 124 -2.00 17.59 -2.23
C LYS A 124 -2.34 19.00 -2.71
N ILE A 125 -2.26 19.21 -4.01
CA ILE A 125 -2.73 20.43 -4.67
C ILE A 125 -4.09 20.08 -5.26
N GLU A 126 -5.17 20.60 -4.67
CA GLU A 126 -6.55 20.31 -5.12
C GLU A 126 -6.94 20.98 -6.44
N ASN A 127 -6.03 21.74 -7.07
CA ASN A 127 -6.30 22.43 -8.33
C ASN A 127 -5.76 21.65 -9.52
N GLN A 128 -6.58 20.70 -10.02
CA GLN A 128 -6.75 20.40 -11.45
C GLN A 128 -8.03 19.59 -11.68
#